data_AF-A0A938GRV2-F1
#
_entry.id   AF-A0A938GRV2-F1
#
_cell.length_a   1.000
_cell.length_b   1.000
_cell.length_c   1.000
_cell.angle_alpha   90.00
_cell.angle_beta   90.00
_cell.angle_gamma   90.00
#
_symmetry.space_group_name_H-M   'P 1'
#
loop_
_entity.id
_entity.type
_entity.pdbx_description
1 polymer ?
#
loop_
_entity_poly.entity_id
_entity_poly.type
_entity_poly.pdbx_seq_one_letter_code
_entity_poly.pdbx_strand_id
1 'polypeptide(L)'
;MNLNRWDVVFVPADEKDTGGHPAVVLSPPDILADPKQSRVNVLVGTKKQPAETVKTHQVVLNGADGLEFMTLLNCALVYQVRKASVLRLAGVVSHARRGAIAVRLRAALGLG
;
A
#
# COMPACT_ATOMS: atom_id res chain seq x y z
N MET A 1 -3.78 12.77 -10.43
CA MET A 1 -2.85 12.70 -9.30
C MET A 1 -1.55 12.10 -9.79
N ASN A 2 -0.40 12.68 -9.44
CA ASN A 2 0.90 12.08 -9.75
C ASN A 2 1.28 11.13 -8.62
N LEU A 3 1.44 9.85 -8.91
CA LEU A 3 1.73 8.81 -7.91
C LEU A 3 3.20 8.44 -7.99
N ASN A 4 3.82 8.26 -6.83
CA ASN A 4 5.17 7.75 -6.68
C ASN A 4 5.18 6.40 -5.98
N ARG A 5 6.24 5.63 -6.23
CA ARG A 5 6.47 4.40 -5.49
C ARG A 5 6.64 4.76 -4.01
N TRP A 6 6.04 3.95 -3.13
CA TRP A 6 5.96 4.16 -1.68
C TRP A 6 4.95 5.19 -1.20
N ASP A 7 4.19 5.81 -2.09
CA ASP A 7 3.05 6.61 -1.68
C ASP A 7 2.04 5.74 -0.92
N VAL A 8 1.55 6.28 0.19
CA VAL A 8 0.43 5.74 0.95
C VAL A 8 -0.83 6.45 0.47
N VAL A 9 -1.73 5.70 -0.14
CA VAL A 9 -2.97 6.19 -0.75
C VAL A 9 -4.18 5.51 -0.14
N PHE A 10 -5.37 6.07 -0.35
CA PHE A 10 -6.63 5.40 -0.04
C PHE A 10 -7.30 4.96 -1.33
N VAL A 11 -7.64 3.68 -1.41
CA VAL A 11 -8.28 3.05 -2.57
C VAL A 11 -9.59 2.41 -2.15
N PRO A 12 -10.66 2.52 -2.95
CA PRO A 12 -11.95 1.92 -2.61
C PRO A 12 -11.88 0.39 -2.74
N ALA A 13 -12.53 -0.33 -1.83
CA ALA A 13 -12.74 -1.78 -1.99
C ALA A 13 -13.77 -2.10 -3.08
N ASP A 14 -14.78 -1.24 -3.25
CA ASP A 14 -15.82 -1.32 -4.27
C ASP A 14 -16.36 0.08 -4.62
N GLU A 15 -17.28 0.19 -5.59
CA GLU A 15 -17.79 1.49 -6.06
C GLU A 15 -18.55 2.31 -5.00
N LYS A 16 -19.00 1.68 -3.90
CA LYS A 16 -19.75 2.34 -2.82
C LYS A 16 -18.84 2.74 -1.67
N ASP A 17 -17.61 2.24 -1.62
CA ASP A 17 -16.64 2.58 -0.60
C ASP A 17 -16.04 3.98 -0.82
N THR A 18 -16.58 4.95 -0.10
CA THR A 18 -16.12 6.34 -0.13
C THR A 18 -14.99 6.63 0.87
N GLY A 19 -14.78 5.75 1.85
CA GLY A 19 -13.75 5.91 2.87
C GLY A 19 -12.39 5.42 2.40
N GLY A 20 -12.39 4.33 1.63
CA GLY A 20 -11.21 3.69 1.10
C GLY A 20 -10.38 2.96 2.15
N HIS A 21 -9.52 2.09 1.66
CA HIS A 21 -8.54 1.35 2.44
C HIS A 21 -7.14 1.91 2.18
N PRO A 22 -6.30 2.04 3.23
CA PRO A 22 -4.93 2.48 3.05
C PRO A 22 -4.17 1.45 2.20
N ALA A 23 -3.39 1.91 1.24
CA ALA A 23 -2.61 1.08 0.36
C ALA A 23 -1.27 1.72 0.01
N VAL A 24 -0.25 0.91 -0.26
CA VAL A 24 1.10 1.36 -0.62
C VAL A 24 1.34 1.08 -2.10
N VAL A 25 1.72 2.12 -2.85
CA VAL A 25 2.07 2.01 -4.27
C VAL A 25 3.41 1.29 -4.46
N LEU A 26 3.42 0.23 -5.26
CA LEU A 26 4.61 -0.60 -5.51
C LEU A 26 5.19 -0.44 -6.92
N SER A 27 4.38 -0.03 -7.90
CA SER A 27 4.82 0.08 -9.29
C SER A 27 6.07 0.97 -9.42
N PRO A 28 7.00 0.62 -10.33
CA PRO A 28 8.20 1.42 -10.54
C PRO A 28 7.89 2.77 -11.24
N PRO A 29 8.79 3.77 -11.13
CA PRO A 29 8.52 5.13 -11.59
C PRO A 29 8.16 5.25 -13.08
N ASP A 30 8.73 4.42 -13.94
CA ASP A 30 8.43 4.35 -15.37
C ASP A 30 6.97 3.95 -15.64
N ILE A 31 6.47 2.94 -14.94
CA ILE A 31 5.06 2.50 -14.99
C ILE A 31 4.11 3.57 -14.42
N LEU A 32 4.56 4.28 -13.38
CA LEU A 32 3.78 5.36 -12.76
C LEU A 32 3.71 6.61 -13.65
N ALA A 33 4.80 6.95 -14.33
CA ALA A 33 4.90 8.11 -15.22
C ALA A 33 4.22 7.88 -16.58
N ASP A 34 4.05 6.63 -17.02
CA ASP A 34 3.39 6.33 -18.29
C ASP A 34 1.89 6.74 -18.26
N PRO A 35 1.46 7.70 -19.11
CA PRO A 35 0.07 8.13 -19.18
C PRO A 35 -0.87 7.07 -19.79
N LYS A 36 -0.35 6.12 -20.57
CA LYS A 36 -1.15 5.02 -21.13
C LYS A 36 -1.41 3.94 -20.10
N GLN A 37 -0.54 3.82 -19.10
CA GLN A 37 -0.74 2.90 -18.00
C GLN A 37 -1.78 3.47 -17.02
N SER A 38 -2.99 2.92 -17.05
CA SER A 38 -4.09 3.32 -16.16
C SER A 38 -4.08 2.59 -14.81
N ARG A 39 -3.25 1.56 -14.66
CA ARG A 39 -3.28 0.68 -13.50
C ARG A 39 -1.93 0.55 -12.81
N VAL A 40 -1.95 0.40 -11.49
CA VAL A 40 -0.75 0.33 -10.65
C VAL A 40 -0.87 -0.78 -9.61
N ASN A 41 0.26 -1.35 -9.23
CA ASN A 41 0.35 -2.37 -8.19
C ASN A 41 0.36 -1.71 -6.82
N VAL A 42 -0.44 -2.22 -5.89
CA VAL A 42 -0.51 -1.76 -4.50
C VAL A 42 -0.55 -2.92 -3.52
N LEU A 43 -0.09 -2.68 -2.29
CA LEU A 43 -0.36 -3.52 -1.13
C LEU A 43 -1.44 -2.86 -0.31
N VAL A 44 -2.52 -3.57 0.03
CA VAL A 44 -3.61 -3.02 0.84
C VAL A 44 -3.37 -3.32 2.31
N GLY A 45 -3.72 -2.35 3.16
CA GLY A 45 -3.66 -2.48 4.61
C GLY A 45 -5.03 -2.31 5.27
N THR A 46 -5.14 -2.80 6.49
CA THR A 46 -6.32 -2.66 7.34
C THR A 46 -5.94 -2.06 8.69
N LYS A 47 -6.86 -1.36 9.33
CA LYS A 47 -6.64 -0.86 10.70
C LYS A 47 -6.35 -2.03 11.64
N LYS A 48 -5.25 -1.95 12.37
CA LYS A 48 -4.86 -2.94 13.37
C LYS A 48 -5.80 -2.85 14.58
N GLN A 49 -6.42 -3.96 14.96
CA GLN A 49 -7.23 -4.02 16.17
C GLN A 49 -6.36 -4.12 17.44
N PRO A 50 -6.88 -3.69 18.61
CA PRO A 50 -6.23 -3.93 19.90
C PRO A 50 -5.90 -5.42 20.07
N ALA A 51 -4.72 -5.72 20.62
CA ALA A 51 -4.21 -7.09 20.80
C ALA A 51 -4.04 -7.96 19.53
N GLU A 52 -4.34 -7.45 18.33
CA GLU A 52 -4.13 -8.21 17.09
C GLU A 52 -2.63 -8.49 16.87
N THR A 53 -2.29 -9.76 16.64
CA THR A 53 -0.91 -10.16 16.36
C THR A 53 -0.56 -9.92 14.90
N VAL A 54 0.62 -9.33 14.66
CA VAL A 54 1.14 -9.09 13.31
C VAL A 54 1.56 -10.42 12.70
N LYS A 55 0.98 -10.77 11.55
CA LYS A 55 1.36 -11.99 10.80
C LYS A 55 2.72 -11.81 10.11
N THR A 56 3.37 -12.91 9.78
CA THR A 56 4.72 -12.92 9.17
C THR A 56 4.80 -12.13 7.86
N HIS A 57 3.74 -12.17 7.04
CA HIS A 57 3.62 -11.43 5.78
C HIS A 57 3.12 -9.99 5.96
N GLN A 58 2.91 -9.51 7.19
CA GLN A 58 2.40 -8.17 7.45
C GLN A 58 3.49 -7.22 7.93
N VAL A 59 3.34 -5.95 7.57
CA VAL A 59 4.14 -4.82 8.09
C VAL A 59 3.21 -3.83 8.77
N VAL A 60 3.62 -3.31 9.92
CA VAL A 60 2.88 -2.26 10.61
C VAL A 60 3.30 -0.89 10.07
N LEU A 61 2.34 -0.14 9.54
CA LEU A 61 2.45 1.28 9.22
C LEU A 61 1.80 2.12 10.32
N ASN A 62 2.21 3.38 10.45
CA ASN A 62 1.73 4.30 11.49
C ASN A 62 1.79 5.78 11.06
N GLY A 63 1.67 6.70 12.03
CA GLY A 63 1.70 8.15 11.79
C GLY A 63 2.92 8.65 11.02
N ALA A 64 4.07 8.00 11.15
CA ALA A 64 5.26 8.35 10.37
C ALA A 64 5.17 7.94 8.88
N ASP A 65 4.13 7.22 8.46
CA ASP A 65 3.78 6.99 7.04
C ASP A 65 2.58 7.83 6.58
N GLY A 66 2.05 8.73 7.43
CA GLY A 66 0.86 9.53 7.15
C GLY A 66 -0.48 8.88 7.52
N LEU A 67 -0.47 7.85 8.37
CA LEU A 67 -1.67 7.15 8.82
C LEU A 67 -2.04 7.49 10.27
N GLU A 68 -3.30 7.87 10.50
CA GLU A 68 -3.81 8.21 11.83
C GLU A 68 -3.83 7.02 12.81
N PHE A 69 -3.94 5.80 12.28
CA PHE A 69 -4.00 4.57 13.06
C PHE A 69 -2.91 3.60 12.64
N MET A 70 -2.49 2.73 13.58
CA MET A 70 -1.68 1.57 13.24
C MET A 70 -2.40 0.72 12.20
N THR A 71 -1.71 0.41 11.11
CA THR A 71 -2.27 -0.28 9.94
C THR A 71 -1.42 -1.49 9.60
N LEU A 72 -2.06 -2.65 9.42
CA LEU A 72 -1.41 -3.88 8.99
C LEU A 72 -1.41 -3.94 7.46
N LEU A 73 -0.28 -3.65 6.84
CA LEU A 73 -0.07 -3.79 5.41
C LEU A 73 0.17 -5.27 5.05
N ASN A 74 -0.66 -5.83 4.18
CA ASN A 74 -0.53 -7.22 3.74
C ASN A 74 0.46 -7.33 2.56
N CYS A 75 1.63 -7.91 2.77
CA CYS A 75 2.64 -8.11 1.71
C CYS A 75 2.43 -9.40 0.91
N ALA A 76 1.47 -10.25 1.26
CA ALA A 76 1.16 -11.47 0.52
C ALA A 76 0.21 -11.26 -0.65
N LEU A 77 -0.48 -10.12 -0.70
CA LEU A 77 -1.48 -9.82 -1.73
C LEU A 77 -1.14 -8.50 -2.43
N VAL A 78 -0.77 -8.61 -3.72
CA VAL A 78 -0.55 -7.47 -4.60
C VAL A 78 -1.81 -7.25 -5.42
N TYR A 79 -2.44 -6.09 -5.23
CA TYR A 79 -3.63 -5.71 -5.97
C TYR A 79 -3.27 -4.76 -7.10
N GLN A 80 -4.06 -4.80 -8.17
CA GLN A 80 -3.98 -3.83 -9.24
C GLN A 80 -5.16 -2.86 -9.12
N VAL A 81 -4.87 -1.56 -8.93
CA VAL A 81 -5.89 -0.50 -8.83
C VAL A 81 -5.77 0.47 -9.99
N ARG A 82 -6.87 1.14 -10.34
CA ARG A 82 -6.85 2.19 -11.36
C ARG A 82 -6.26 3.47 -10.74
N LYS A 83 -5.38 4.17 -11.45
CA LYS A 83 -4.85 5.49 -11.02
C LYS A 83 -6.00 6.47 -10.72
N ALA A 84 -7.08 6.39 -11.51
CA ALA A 84 -8.26 7.24 -11.38
C ALA A 84 -9.17 6.89 -10.18
N SER A 85 -9.05 5.70 -9.58
CA SER A 85 -9.84 5.32 -8.40
C SER A 85 -9.15 5.66 -7.08
N VAL A 86 -7.95 6.24 -7.11
CA VAL A 86 -7.26 6.68 -5.89
C VAL A 86 -8.02 7.87 -5.31
N LEU A 87 -8.51 7.71 -4.09
CA LEU A 87 -9.34 8.72 -3.40
C LEU A 87 -8.49 9.87 -2.88
N ARG A 88 -7.36 9.54 -2.24
CA ARG A 88 -6.43 10.54 -1.68
C ARG A 88 -5.05 9.96 -1.42
N LEU A 89 -4.07 10.85 -1.33
CA LEU A 89 -2.73 10.59 -0.80
C LEU A 89 -2.74 10.90 0.70
N ALA A 90 -2.17 10.00 1.50
CA ALA A 90 -2.07 10.13 2.96
C ALA A 90 -0.64 10.41 3.42
N GLY A 91 0.35 9.88 2.70
CA GLY A 91 1.75 10.08 3.05
C GLY A 91 2.67 9.22 2.21
N VAL A 92 3.84 8.91 2.73
CA VAL A 92 4.86 8.10 2.07
C VAL A 92 5.46 7.14 3.07
N VAL A 93 5.66 5.88 2.68
CA VAL A 93 6.29 4.88 3.54
C VAL A 93 7.70 5.33 3.90
N SER A 94 8.01 5.34 5.20
CA SER A 94 9.34 5.68 5.71
C SER A 94 10.42 4.72 5.18
N HIS A 95 11.65 5.20 5.00
CA HIS A 95 12.75 4.38 4.50
C HIS A 95 12.99 3.10 5.32
N ALA A 96 12.87 3.18 6.65
CA ALA A 96 13.04 2.03 7.54
C ALA A 96 12.04 0.89 7.24
N ARG A 97 10.81 1.23 6.83
CA ARG A 97 9.75 0.24 6.53
C ARG A 97 9.79 -0.29 5.10
N ARG A 98 10.36 0.46 4.14
CA ARG A 98 10.50 -0.01 2.75
C ARG A 98 11.28 -1.32 2.66
N GLY A 99 12.37 -1.46 3.42
CA GLY A 99 13.15 -2.70 3.49
C GLY A 99 12.34 -3.87 4.06
N ALA A 100 11.62 -3.64 5.17
CA ALA A 100 10.77 -4.65 5.79
C ALA A 100 9.65 -5.13 4.86
N ILE A 101 9.05 -4.23 4.08
CA ILE A 101 8.05 -4.54 3.05
C ILE A 101 8.69 -5.36 1.93
N ALA A 102 9.83 -4.93 1.38
CA ALA A 102 10.48 -5.62 0.29
C ALA A 102 10.87 -7.07 0.66
N VAL A 103 11.40 -7.29 1.87
CA VAL A 103 11.74 -8.64 2.37
C VAL A 103 10.48 -9.51 2.49
N ARG A 104 9.42 -9.00 3.13
CA ARG A 104 8.18 -9.77 3.33
C ARG A 104 7.43 -10.04 2.04
N LEU A 105 7.41 -9.07 1.11
CA LEU A 105 6.81 -9.22 -0.21
C LEU A 105 7.50 -10.32 -1.00
N ARG A 106 8.84 -10.30 -1.04
CA ARG A 106 9.62 -11.36 -1.70
C ARG A 106 9.35 -12.72 -1.07
N ALA A 107 9.44 -12.82 0.26
CA ALA A 107 9.17 -14.06 0.97
C ALA A 107 7.73 -14.58 0.73
N ALA A 108 6.73 -13.70 0.75
CA ALA A 108 5.34 -14.09 0.57
C ALA A 108 5.00 -14.50 -0.87
N LEU A 109 5.72 -13.99 -1.86
CA LEU A 109 5.58 -14.35 -3.27
C LEU A 109 6.53 -15.46 -3.72
N GLY A 110 7.33 -16.04 -2.81
CA GLY A 110 8.29 -17.10 -3.14
C GLY A 110 9.49 -16.63 -3.98
N LEU A 111 9.84 -15.34 -3.90
CA LEU A 111 10.95 -14.74 -4.63
C LEU A 111 12.18 -14.67 -3.72
N GLY A 112 13.32 -15.19 -4.19
CA GLY A 112 14.62 -15.20 -3.49
C GLY A 112 15.23 -13.81 -3.27
#